data_AF-A0A0V8QGB1-F1
#
_entry.id   AF-A0A0V8QGB1-F1
#
_cell.length_a   1.000
_cell.length_b   1.000
_cell.length_c   1.000
_cell.angle_alpha   90.00
_cell.angle_beta   90.00
_cell.angle_gamma   90.00
#
_symmetry.space_group_name_H-M   'P 1'
#
loop_
_entity.id
_entity.type
_entity.pdbx_description
1 polymer ?
#
loop_
_entity_poly.entity_id
_entity_poly.type
_entity_poly.pdbx_seq_one_letter_code
_entity_poly.pdbx_strand_id
1 'polypeptide(L)'
;MSKHLYLIDSNYILVKIVSLLDKNKEKAFLVSGREKEGDCIELEEYFDMEEYVQADSRNLMQIDRQFFYAALKGFTKENKILIFIHSHPNTRKGELQFSAADDNYYISLLKEAKNIGYDLPLIFAVINEEDIIFKGFDKNGVGIVCSIEEGYENYSEKRYSIEVIYNDDFEKGVIYHKANNEAKVVDRETAKEIKHWQSKYESNVLSKLQQMAYRRMITDSFPYREYRPNLSARNYMDNKTLDNLQLMLQLGCNLRCKYCYAEAGTYLHKKNIIMTIDTAKKIIKSLLRKGIHTIRNIFFFGGEPSLYPEVITGVCDYCAELVSQGKLESMPTFTMVTNAVKMNEELITAIEKYGIKVTVSIDGPKEINDKLRVRQDGSGTYSVIHRNIERMQEKNAAPVMLEATYTKIHEKNQMSRDELRNYLQKEFGISTVYIADCDGSELEPDAKEDSVKDYIHCICKTMNENRKLSADIGKKLLQVQSNLNNKGYRNNLFCLAGYRMICVLGNGDYYPCHRFIKNADYKIGNLIEEGTLNLREYTNKDNYDKCRNCWAQEFCGECSWDIFSSGIEKAKCDDVKKFTAYSMLAIANLSEKQRAFFYNEAIGK
;
A
#
# COMPACT_ATOMS: atom_id res chain seq x y z
N MET A 1 -3.87 47.40 41.06
CA MET A 1 -2.85 46.95 42.02
C MET A 1 -2.47 45.54 41.63
N SER A 2 -1.23 45.30 41.20
CA SER A 2 -0.74 43.96 40.87
C SER A 2 -0.71 43.13 42.16
N LYS A 3 -1.61 42.16 42.28
CA LYS A 3 -1.57 41.18 43.36
C LYS A 3 -0.31 40.33 43.18
N HIS A 4 0.58 40.35 44.16
CA HIS A 4 1.77 39.51 44.17
C HIS A 4 1.41 38.22 44.89
N LEU A 5 1.31 37.11 44.14
CA LEU A 5 1.16 35.79 44.74
C LEU A 5 2.50 35.29 45.25
N TYR A 6 2.59 34.99 46.55
CA TYR A 6 3.81 34.48 47.19
C TYR A 6 3.67 32.99 47.54
N LEU A 7 4.73 32.22 47.29
CA LEU A 7 4.79 30.79 47.64
C LEU A 7 5.23 30.63 49.11
N ILE A 8 4.55 29.75 49.85
CA ILE A 8 4.94 29.32 51.19
C ILE A 8 5.18 27.81 51.17
N ASP A 9 6.42 27.37 51.46
CA ASP A 9 6.77 25.95 51.62
C ASP A 9 6.96 25.58 53.11
N SER A 10 5.92 25.79 53.92
CA SER A 10 5.95 25.54 55.38
C SER A 10 6.37 24.11 55.75
N ASN A 11 6.10 23.16 54.84
CA ASN A 11 6.30 21.72 55.05
C ASN A 11 7.61 21.19 54.45
N TYR A 12 8.46 22.07 53.93
CA TYR A 12 9.73 21.74 53.27
C TYR A 12 9.55 20.71 52.13
N ILE A 13 8.44 20.80 51.39
CA ILE A 13 8.08 19.91 50.29
C ILE A 13 9.11 19.99 49.19
N LEU A 14 9.57 21.19 48.83
CA LEU A 14 10.60 21.36 47.81
C LEU A 14 11.90 20.70 48.23
N VAL A 15 12.31 20.87 49.49
CA VAL A 15 13.51 20.23 50.05
C VAL A 15 13.40 18.69 49.98
N LYS A 16 12.23 18.14 50.34
CA LYS A 16 11.95 16.70 50.25
C LYS A 16 12.05 16.19 48.81
N ILE A 17 11.41 16.88 47.86
CA ILE A 17 11.48 16.49 46.45
C ILE A 17 12.92 16.53 45.94
N VAL A 18 13.67 17.61 46.24
CA VAL A 18 15.08 17.73 45.84
C VAL A 18 15.93 16.58 46.39
N SER A 19 15.66 16.13 47.63
CA SER A 19 16.37 14.99 48.23
C SER A 19 16.10 13.64 47.55
N LEU A 20 14.97 13.52 46.82
CA LEU A 20 14.57 12.32 46.10
C LEU A 20 15.11 12.29 44.65
N LEU A 21 15.73 13.37 44.18
CA LEU A 21 16.29 13.45 42.84
C LEU A 21 17.63 12.70 42.76
N ASP A 22 17.56 11.43 42.34
CA ASP A 22 18.74 10.63 42.01
C ASP A 22 19.43 11.19 40.74
N LYS A 23 20.76 11.05 40.65
CA LYS A 23 21.54 11.37 39.44
C LYS A 23 21.30 10.37 38.31
N ASN A 24 20.82 9.17 38.60
CA ASN A 24 20.75 8.07 37.63
C ASN A 24 19.32 7.65 37.22
N LYS A 25 18.27 8.36 37.68
CA LYS A 25 16.87 8.03 37.36
C LYS A 25 16.09 9.28 36.96
N GLU A 26 15.30 9.15 35.89
CA GLU A 26 14.30 10.16 35.52
C GLU A 26 13.14 10.11 36.52
N LYS A 27 12.83 11.22 37.18
CA LYS A 27 11.67 11.37 38.05
C LYS A 27 11.00 12.72 37.80
N ALA A 28 9.67 12.71 37.79
CA ALA A 28 8.83 13.89 37.74
C ALA A 28 7.91 13.88 38.96
N PHE A 29 7.68 15.04 39.57
CA PHE A 29 6.84 15.17 40.74
C PHE A 29 5.75 16.22 40.47
N LEU A 30 4.52 15.89 40.84
CA LEU A 30 3.38 16.81 40.90
C LEU A 30 3.36 17.46 42.27
N VAL A 31 3.32 18.79 42.36
CA VAL A 31 3.20 19.51 43.63
C VAL A 31 1.84 20.18 43.70
N SER A 32 1.11 19.96 44.80
CA SER A 32 -0.17 20.62 45.08
C SER A 32 0.02 21.73 46.12
N GLY A 33 -0.74 22.81 45.94
CA GLY A 33 -0.79 23.90 46.91
C GLY A 33 -2.18 24.50 46.95
N ARG A 34 -2.50 25.14 48.09
CA ARG A 34 -3.79 25.80 48.32
C ARG A 34 -3.57 27.29 48.49
N GLU A 35 -4.46 28.07 47.90
CA GLU A 35 -4.53 29.51 48.14
C GLU A 35 -4.97 29.80 49.59
N LYS A 36 -4.22 30.67 50.27
CA LYS A 36 -4.46 31.18 51.62
C LYS A 36 -4.71 32.69 51.57
N GLU A 37 -5.31 33.22 52.64
CA GLU A 37 -5.58 34.65 52.78
C GLU A 37 -4.31 35.50 52.58
N GLY A 38 -4.43 36.60 51.83
CA GLY A 38 -3.32 37.50 51.55
C GLY A 38 -2.54 37.19 50.26
N ASP A 39 -3.18 36.58 49.26
CA ASP A 39 -2.58 36.24 47.96
C ASP A 39 -1.33 35.33 48.16
N CYS A 40 -1.43 34.28 48.97
CA CYS A 40 -0.33 33.33 49.17
C CYS A 40 -0.77 31.91 48.80
N ILE A 41 0.13 31.12 48.20
CA ILE A 41 -0.09 29.70 47.92
C ILE A 41 0.82 28.90 48.85
N GLU A 42 0.23 28.11 49.73
CA GLU A 42 0.97 27.18 50.58
C GLU A 42 1.04 25.80 49.93
N LEU A 43 2.24 25.25 49.81
CA LEU A 43 2.45 23.89 49.33
C LEU A 43 1.94 22.88 50.38
N GLU A 44 1.07 21.98 49.96
CA GLU A 44 0.43 20.99 50.84
C GLU A 44 1.02 19.60 50.65
N GLU A 45 1.12 19.13 49.40
CA GLU A 45 1.54 17.75 49.09
C GLU A 45 2.35 17.66 47.79
N TYR A 46 3.01 16.52 47.58
CA TYR A 46 3.62 16.16 46.31
C TYR A 46 3.40 14.68 45.99
N PHE A 47 3.37 14.35 44.70
CA PHE A 47 3.16 13.00 44.20
C PHE A 47 4.25 12.66 43.17
N ASP A 48 4.80 11.45 43.24
CA ASP A 48 5.60 10.92 42.13
C ASP A 48 4.66 10.71 40.92
N MET A 49 5.04 11.26 39.77
CA MET A 49 4.18 11.25 38.58
C MET A 49 3.92 9.83 38.05
N GLU A 50 4.88 8.90 38.18
CA GLU A 50 4.67 7.52 37.73
C GLU A 50 3.68 6.80 38.64
N GLU A 51 3.80 7.01 39.95
CA GLU A 51 2.86 6.48 40.94
C GLU A 51 1.47 7.10 40.77
N TYR A 52 1.38 8.40 40.51
CA TYR A 52 0.12 9.12 40.28
C TYR A 52 -0.63 8.58 39.05
N VAL A 53 0.07 8.24 37.97
CA VAL A 53 -0.52 7.65 36.76
C VAL A 53 -1.05 6.24 37.04
N GLN A 54 -0.40 5.48 37.93
CA GLN A 54 -0.77 4.10 38.28
C GLN A 54 -1.84 4.01 39.38
N ALA A 55 -2.09 5.09 40.13
CA ALA A 55 -3.03 5.09 41.26
C ALA A 55 -4.50 5.00 40.82
N ASP A 56 -5.30 4.16 41.50
CA ASP A 56 -6.70 3.89 41.12
C ASP A 56 -7.71 4.92 41.68
N SER A 57 -7.26 5.94 42.43
CA SER A 57 -8.16 6.87 43.12
C SER A 57 -7.79 8.36 42.98
N ARG A 58 -8.84 9.20 42.86
CA ARG A 58 -8.89 10.70 42.82
C ARG A 58 -8.12 11.41 41.69
N ASN A 59 -8.76 11.64 40.54
CA ASN A 59 -8.19 12.50 39.50
C ASN A 59 -8.16 13.98 39.95
N LEU A 60 -7.03 14.41 40.51
CA LEU A 60 -6.83 15.77 41.04
C LEU A 60 -6.91 16.88 39.96
N MET A 61 -6.69 16.55 38.69
CA MET A 61 -6.51 17.54 37.63
C MET A 61 -7.69 17.66 36.67
N GLN A 62 -8.74 16.84 36.84
CA GLN A 62 -9.88 16.73 35.89
C GLN A 62 -9.47 16.42 34.42
N ILE A 63 -8.18 16.24 34.13
CA ILE A 63 -7.62 15.75 32.85
C ILE A 63 -7.17 14.30 33.02
N ASP A 64 -7.28 13.49 31.96
CA ASP A 64 -6.78 12.12 31.98
C ASP A 64 -5.26 12.05 32.27
N ARG A 65 -4.90 11.23 33.27
CA ARG A 65 -3.54 11.18 33.81
C ARG A 65 -2.52 10.57 32.85
N GLN A 66 -2.91 9.57 32.07
CA GLN A 66 -2.02 8.94 31.09
C GLN A 66 -1.70 9.91 29.96
N PHE A 67 -2.70 10.68 29.52
CA PHE A 67 -2.50 11.74 28.52
C PHE A 67 -1.63 12.88 29.04
N PHE A 68 -1.86 13.32 30.28
CA PHE A 68 -1.05 14.33 30.92
C PHE A 68 0.42 13.89 31.04
N TYR A 69 0.67 12.66 31.48
CA TYR A 69 2.02 12.10 31.58
C TYR A 69 2.70 11.93 30.21
N ALA A 70 1.97 11.53 29.17
CA ALA A 70 2.50 11.41 27.81
C ALA A 70 2.93 12.77 27.23
N ALA A 71 2.17 13.84 27.49
CA ALA A 71 2.52 15.19 27.09
C ALA A 71 3.80 15.68 27.81
N LEU A 72 3.95 15.33 29.08
CA LEU A 72 5.11 15.71 29.90
C LEU A 72 6.42 15.03 29.45
N LYS A 73 6.39 13.81 28.92
CA LYS A 73 7.58 13.14 28.36
C LYS A 73 8.22 13.89 27.18
N GLY A 74 7.55 14.90 26.61
CA GLY A 74 8.15 15.81 25.63
C GLY A 74 9.26 16.70 26.20
N PHE A 75 9.25 16.94 27.52
CA PHE A 75 10.20 17.82 28.21
C PHE A 75 11.44 17.09 28.74
N THR A 76 11.42 15.77 28.84
CA THR A 76 12.45 14.99 29.56
C THR A 76 13.71 14.69 28.74
N LYS A 77 13.94 15.35 27.59
CA LYS A 77 15.18 15.13 26.81
C LYS A 77 16.44 15.72 27.45
N GLU A 78 16.30 16.70 28.35
CA GLU A 78 17.42 17.29 29.10
C GLU A 78 17.14 17.21 30.61
N ASN A 79 17.57 16.08 31.17
CA ASN A 79 17.81 15.77 32.58
C ASN A 79 17.27 16.75 33.66
N LYS A 80 16.23 16.24 34.36
CA LYS A 80 15.71 16.63 35.70
C LYS A 80 14.94 17.95 35.74
N ILE A 81 13.62 17.86 35.87
CA ILE A 81 12.71 19.00 35.86
C ILE A 81 11.69 18.86 36.99
N LEU A 82 11.53 19.92 37.79
CA LEU A 82 10.38 20.07 38.69
C LEU A 82 9.23 20.72 37.91
N ILE A 83 8.07 20.08 37.93
CA ILE A 83 6.87 20.52 37.23
C ILE A 83 5.86 21.04 38.26
N PHE A 84 5.54 22.31 38.15
CA PHE A 84 4.57 22.97 39.03
C PHE A 84 3.30 23.21 38.23
N ILE A 85 2.18 22.69 38.72
CA ILE A 85 0.89 22.80 38.05
C ILE A 85 -0.01 23.74 38.84
N HIS A 86 -0.60 24.69 38.14
CA HIS A 86 -1.57 25.60 38.70
C HIS A 86 -2.87 25.53 37.90
N SER A 87 -4.00 25.29 38.58
CA SER A 87 -5.29 25.14 37.94
C SER A 87 -6.03 26.47 37.83
N HIS A 88 -6.55 26.76 36.63
CA HIS A 88 -7.47 27.85 36.35
C HIS A 88 -8.84 27.26 35.95
N PRO A 89 -9.65 26.77 36.91
CA PRO A 89 -10.85 25.98 36.63
C PRO A 89 -11.97 26.76 35.91
N ASN A 90 -11.91 28.09 35.87
CA ASN A 90 -12.96 28.95 35.32
C ASN A 90 -12.68 29.45 33.89
N THR A 91 -11.57 29.03 33.26
CA THR A 91 -11.18 29.45 31.90
C THR A 91 -11.72 28.47 30.84
N ARG A 92 -12.20 28.98 29.70
CA ARG A 92 -12.73 28.16 28.60
C ARG A 92 -11.63 27.65 27.66
N LYS A 93 -11.93 26.63 26.83
CA LYS A 93 -11.06 26.15 25.73
C LYS A 93 -10.45 27.30 24.92
N GLY A 94 -9.11 27.34 24.82
CA GLY A 94 -8.39 28.31 24.00
C GLY A 94 -8.22 29.70 24.61
N GLU A 95 -8.72 29.94 25.82
CA GLU A 95 -8.57 31.21 26.56
C GLU A 95 -7.53 31.09 27.70
N LEU A 96 -6.89 29.93 27.85
CA LEU A 96 -5.90 29.67 28.89
C LEU A 96 -4.61 30.45 28.62
N GLN A 97 -4.22 31.31 29.56
CA GLN A 97 -3.03 32.15 29.47
C GLN A 97 -2.38 32.34 30.85
N PHE A 98 -1.07 32.58 30.89
CA PHE A 98 -0.40 32.98 32.13
C PHE A 98 -0.86 34.40 32.50
N SER A 99 -1.47 34.55 33.67
CA SER A 99 -1.80 35.84 34.24
C SER A 99 -0.57 36.51 34.87
N ALA A 100 -0.66 37.82 35.15
CA ALA A 100 0.39 38.52 35.91
C ALA A 100 0.60 37.93 37.33
N ALA A 101 -0.43 37.30 37.89
CA ALA A 101 -0.37 36.57 39.14
C ALA A 101 0.45 35.27 39.01
N ASP A 102 0.27 34.53 37.92
CA ASP A 102 1.05 33.33 37.60
C ASP A 102 2.53 33.67 37.43
N ASP A 103 2.84 34.78 36.76
CA ASP A 103 4.22 35.25 36.59
C ASP A 103 4.88 35.64 37.93
N ASN A 104 4.14 36.33 38.81
CA ASN A 104 4.63 36.67 40.14
C ASN A 104 4.88 35.41 40.99
N TYR A 105 3.95 34.47 40.96
CA TYR A 105 4.07 33.19 41.64
C TYR A 105 5.28 32.41 41.14
N TYR A 106 5.47 32.37 39.82
CA TYR A 106 6.61 31.73 39.18
C TYR A 106 7.95 32.36 39.60
N ILE A 107 8.04 33.69 39.66
CA ILE A 107 9.25 34.40 40.13
C ILE A 107 9.54 34.07 41.59
N SER A 108 8.50 33.97 42.44
CA SER A 108 8.65 33.55 43.84
C SER A 108 9.19 32.12 43.94
N LEU A 109 8.68 31.22 43.10
CA LEU A 109 9.10 29.83 43.03
C LEU A 109 10.58 29.68 42.61
N LEU A 110 11.00 30.42 41.58
CA LEU A 110 12.39 30.45 41.13
C LEU A 110 13.35 30.86 42.25
N LYS A 111 12.97 31.87 43.03
CA LYS A 111 13.77 32.37 44.16
C LYS A 111 13.92 31.29 45.23
N GLU A 112 12.85 30.58 45.54
CA GLU A 112 12.86 29.54 46.58
C GLU A 112 13.64 28.29 46.15
N ALA A 113 13.46 27.86 44.90
CA ALA A 113 14.24 26.75 44.33
C ALA A 113 15.75 27.03 44.38
N LYS A 114 16.16 28.27 44.07
CA LYS A 114 17.56 28.69 44.18
C LYS A 114 18.07 28.72 45.62
N ASN A 115 17.24 29.14 46.58
CA ASN A 115 17.59 29.17 48.00
C ASN A 115 17.92 27.78 48.55
N ILE A 116 17.27 26.73 48.01
CA ILE A 116 17.48 25.33 48.43
C ILE A 116 18.52 24.59 47.56
N GLY A 117 19.24 25.29 46.68
CA GLY A 117 20.31 24.73 45.86
C GLY A 117 19.84 23.90 44.65
N TYR A 118 18.62 24.15 44.15
CA TYR A 118 18.13 23.54 42.91
C TYR A 118 18.46 24.42 41.69
N ASP A 119 19.43 23.96 40.88
CA ASP A 119 19.97 24.70 39.72
C ASP A 119 19.50 24.13 38.35
N LEU A 120 18.43 23.36 38.33
CA LEU A 120 17.92 22.67 37.13
C LEU A 120 16.70 23.40 36.53
N PRO A 121 16.35 23.14 35.24
CA PRO A 121 15.21 23.79 34.59
C PRO A 121 13.88 23.55 35.32
N LEU A 122 13.10 24.62 35.49
CA LEU A 122 11.77 24.58 36.09
C LEU A 122 10.71 24.70 35.00
N ILE A 123 9.70 23.82 35.03
CA ILE A 123 8.53 23.91 34.17
C ILE A 123 7.32 24.30 35.00
N PHE A 124 6.69 25.40 34.60
CA PHE A 124 5.42 25.85 35.15
C PHE A 124 4.31 25.54 34.15
N ALA A 125 3.27 24.84 34.59
CA ALA A 125 2.12 24.50 33.79
C ALA A 125 0.87 25.15 34.37
N VAL A 126 0.09 25.82 33.53
CA VAL A 126 -1.27 26.26 33.87
C VAL A 126 -2.24 25.34 33.16
N ILE A 127 -3.20 24.78 33.90
CA ILE A 127 -4.16 23.76 33.45
C ILE A 127 -5.60 24.22 33.70
N ASN A 128 -6.53 23.86 32.83
CA ASN A 128 -7.97 23.84 33.14
C ASN A 128 -8.57 22.49 32.72
N GLU A 129 -9.89 22.32 32.75
CA GLU A 129 -10.53 21.06 32.34
C GLU A 129 -10.22 20.64 30.89
N GLU A 130 -9.87 21.60 30.02
CA GLU A 130 -9.83 21.39 28.57
C GLU A 130 -8.46 21.65 27.94
N ASP A 131 -7.51 22.28 28.62
CA ASP A 131 -6.27 22.81 28.04
C ASP A 131 -5.13 22.90 29.08
N ILE A 132 -3.90 22.93 28.59
CA ILE A 132 -2.70 23.15 29.40
C ILE A 132 -1.66 23.93 28.63
N ILE A 133 -1.09 24.94 29.27
CA ILE A 133 0.02 25.74 28.74
C ILE A 133 1.23 25.60 29.65
N PHE A 134 2.42 25.60 29.06
CA PHE A 134 3.68 25.44 29.78
C PHE A 134 4.58 26.66 29.61
N LYS A 135 5.39 26.93 30.62
CA LYS A 135 6.44 27.94 30.62
C LYS A 135 7.70 27.32 31.23
N GLY A 136 8.77 27.24 30.46
CA GLY A 136 10.06 26.69 30.88
C GLY A 136 11.12 27.77 30.95
N PHE A 137 12.09 27.63 31.86
CA PHE A 137 13.23 28.54 31.94
C PHE A 137 14.53 27.75 31.96
N ASP A 138 15.51 28.26 31.23
CA ASP A 138 16.86 27.71 31.26
C ASP A 138 17.62 28.13 32.54
N LYS A 139 18.83 27.59 32.71
CA LYS A 139 19.74 27.90 33.82
C LYS A 139 20.11 29.39 33.97
N ASN A 140 19.78 30.24 33.00
CA ASN A 140 20.10 31.67 33.01
C ASN A 140 18.88 32.55 33.30
N GLY A 141 17.70 31.95 33.56
CA GLY A 141 16.47 32.70 33.80
C GLY A 141 15.89 33.35 32.54
N VAL A 142 16.32 32.94 31.35
CA VAL A 142 15.69 33.36 30.10
C VAL A 142 14.47 32.49 29.89
N GLY A 143 13.29 33.11 29.90
CA GLY A 143 12.02 32.42 29.69
C GLY A 143 11.94 31.91 28.27
N ILE A 144 12.14 30.61 28.10
CA ILE A 144 11.77 29.95 26.86
C ILE A 144 10.29 29.63 27.00
N VAL A 145 9.43 30.48 26.41
CA VAL A 145 8.06 30.07 26.11
C VAL A 145 8.16 29.02 25.00
N CYS A 146 8.52 27.79 25.35
CA CYS A 146 8.34 26.66 24.47
C CYS A 146 6.84 26.36 24.50
N SER A 147 6.08 26.90 23.56
CA SER A 147 4.87 26.19 23.16
C SER A 147 5.36 24.83 22.64
N ILE A 148 4.81 23.73 23.18
CA ILE A 148 5.13 22.37 22.71
C ILE A 148 4.83 22.23 21.19
N GLU A 149 4.10 23.18 20.63
CA GLU A 149 3.88 23.40 19.22
C GLU A 149 5.16 23.36 18.35
N GLU A 150 6.27 24.00 18.75
CA GLU A 150 7.43 24.14 17.83
C GLU A 150 8.05 22.80 17.40
N GLY A 151 7.93 21.75 18.21
CA GLY A 151 8.44 20.41 17.88
C GLY A 151 7.56 19.60 16.92
N TYR A 152 6.26 19.92 16.83
CA TYR A 152 5.28 19.15 16.06
C TYR A 152 4.64 19.93 14.90
N GLU A 153 4.53 21.25 15.00
CA GLU A 153 4.01 22.14 13.93
C GLU A 153 4.90 22.17 12.70
N ASN A 154 6.19 21.86 12.84
CA ASN A 154 7.13 21.78 11.73
C ASN A 154 6.88 20.60 10.78
N TYR A 155 5.96 19.68 11.12
CA TYR A 155 5.62 18.53 10.28
C TYR A 155 4.24 18.69 9.65
N SER A 156 4.15 18.37 8.35
CA SER A 156 2.86 18.29 7.65
C SER A 156 1.90 17.35 8.37
N GLU A 157 0.63 17.77 8.57
CA GLU A 157 -0.46 16.98 9.16
C GLU A 157 -0.60 15.56 8.59
N LYS A 158 -0.22 15.35 7.32
CA LYS A 158 -0.17 14.03 6.70
C LYS A 158 0.69 13.00 7.46
N ARG A 159 1.63 13.44 8.31
CA ARG A 159 2.45 12.59 9.18
C ARG A 159 1.64 11.90 10.27
N TYR A 160 0.52 12.49 10.69
CA TYR A 160 -0.31 11.95 11.76
C TYR A 160 -1.48 11.13 11.23
N SER A 161 -1.57 10.99 9.89
CA SER A 161 -2.62 10.21 9.23
C SER A 161 -2.27 8.72 9.25
N ILE A 162 -3.03 7.98 10.03
CA ILE A 162 -3.05 6.51 10.07
C ILE A 162 -4.37 5.99 9.53
N GLU A 163 -4.39 4.74 9.07
CA GLU A 163 -5.61 3.99 8.85
C GLU A 163 -5.72 2.91 9.93
N VAL A 164 -6.84 2.92 10.66
CA VAL A 164 -7.13 1.94 11.71
C VAL A 164 -8.10 0.91 11.17
N ILE A 165 -7.66 -0.33 11.08
CA ILE A 165 -8.37 -1.43 10.43
C ILE A 165 -8.71 -2.48 11.48
N TYR A 166 -10.00 -2.75 11.68
CA TYR A 166 -10.49 -3.81 12.57
C TYR A 166 -11.83 -4.33 12.08
N ASN A 167 -12.21 -5.51 12.55
CA ASN A 167 -13.49 -6.14 12.26
C ASN A 167 -13.83 -7.14 13.38
N ASP A 168 -15.12 -7.38 13.62
CA ASP A 168 -15.58 -8.24 14.71
C ASP A 168 -15.25 -9.73 14.51
N ASP A 169 -15.00 -10.16 13.28
CA ASP A 169 -14.58 -11.53 12.94
C ASP A 169 -13.09 -11.80 13.29
N PHE A 170 -12.32 -10.79 13.67
CA PHE A 170 -10.88 -10.91 13.93
C PHE A 170 -10.52 -10.47 15.36
N GLU A 171 -9.62 -11.22 16.00
CA GLU A 171 -9.14 -10.91 17.36
C GLU A 171 -8.18 -9.71 17.39
N LYS A 172 -7.42 -9.52 16.31
CA LYS A 172 -6.42 -8.45 16.16
C LYS A 172 -6.83 -7.43 15.12
N GLY A 173 -6.55 -6.16 15.41
CA GLY A 173 -6.61 -5.05 14.48
C GLY A 173 -5.24 -4.67 13.92
N VAL A 174 -5.24 -3.78 12.93
CA VAL A 174 -4.04 -3.26 12.26
C VAL A 174 -4.08 -1.74 12.22
N ILE A 175 -2.97 -1.11 12.63
CA ILE A 175 -2.73 0.32 12.47
C ILE A 175 -1.74 0.50 11.32
N TYR A 176 -2.20 1.04 10.20
CA TYR A 176 -1.39 1.26 9.01
C TYR A 176 -1.01 2.74 8.85
N HIS A 177 0.29 3.02 8.77
CA HIS A 177 0.81 4.36 8.57
C HIS A 177 1.30 4.55 7.12
N LYS A 178 0.52 5.28 6.32
CA LYS A 178 0.76 5.47 4.87
C LYS A 178 2.14 6.04 4.59
N ALA A 179 2.56 7.07 5.32
CA ALA A 179 3.82 7.77 5.04
C ALA A 179 5.04 6.85 5.21
N ASN A 180 4.99 5.90 6.15
CA ASN A 180 6.05 4.91 6.35
C ASN A 180 5.85 3.60 5.57
N ASN A 181 4.66 3.39 4.97
CA ASN A 181 4.19 2.10 4.46
C ASN A 181 4.46 0.99 5.48
N GLU A 182 3.96 1.20 6.69
CA GLU A 182 4.23 0.34 7.84
C GLU A 182 2.94 0.03 8.58
N ALA A 183 2.77 -1.24 8.94
CA ALA A 183 1.62 -1.72 9.69
C ALA A 183 2.07 -2.22 11.07
N LYS A 184 1.30 -1.91 12.10
CA LYS A 184 1.43 -2.50 13.44
C LYS A 184 0.17 -3.29 13.78
N VAL A 185 0.37 -4.42 14.45
CA VAL A 185 -0.72 -5.28 14.91
C VAL A 185 -1.00 -4.97 16.37
N VAL A 186 -2.28 -4.80 16.71
CA VAL A 186 -2.79 -4.59 18.08
C VAL A 186 -3.98 -5.52 18.31
N ASP A 187 -4.44 -5.71 19.54
CA ASP A 187 -5.72 -6.36 19.76
C ASP A 187 -6.89 -5.50 19.24
N ARG A 188 -8.05 -6.13 19.00
CA ARG A 188 -9.22 -5.45 18.43
C ARG A 188 -9.74 -4.30 19.28
N GLU A 189 -9.72 -4.42 20.61
CA GLU A 189 -10.29 -3.38 21.48
C GLU A 189 -9.37 -2.15 21.50
N THR A 190 -8.05 -2.34 21.56
CA THR A 190 -7.07 -1.28 21.35
C THR A 190 -7.26 -0.60 19.97
N ALA A 191 -7.53 -1.37 18.91
CA ALA A 191 -7.80 -0.76 17.59
C ALA A 191 -9.06 0.11 17.59
N LYS A 192 -10.15 -0.33 18.26
CA LYS A 192 -11.38 0.48 18.40
C LYS A 192 -11.12 1.78 19.14
N GLU A 193 -10.35 1.74 20.23
CA GLU A 193 -9.96 2.93 20.98
C GLU A 193 -9.15 3.90 20.11
N ILE A 194 -8.13 3.39 19.39
CA ILE A 194 -7.33 4.23 18.48
C ILE A 194 -8.20 4.82 17.37
N LYS A 195 -9.20 4.09 16.84
CA LYS A 195 -10.14 4.62 15.83
C LYS A 195 -11.00 5.76 16.38
N HIS A 196 -11.43 5.66 17.62
CA HIS A 196 -12.16 6.71 18.31
C HIS A 196 -11.31 7.98 18.42
N TRP A 197 -10.05 7.84 18.85
CA TRP A 197 -9.10 8.95 18.93
C TRP A 197 -8.76 9.54 17.56
N GLN A 198 -8.56 8.70 16.53
CA GLN A 198 -8.38 9.13 15.15
C GLN A 198 -9.55 10.01 14.69
N SER A 199 -10.79 9.54 14.86
CA SER A 199 -12.00 10.27 14.43
C SER A 199 -12.09 11.64 15.11
N LYS A 200 -11.76 11.71 16.41
CA LYS A 200 -11.74 12.97 17.16
C LYS A 200 -10.63 13.92 16.69
N TYR A 201 -9.45 13.38 16.37
CA TYR A 201 -8.33 14.16 15.83
C TYR A 201 -8.69 14.75 14.46
N GLU A 202 -9.21 13.92 13.54
CA GLU A 202 -9.61 14.33 12.18
C GLU A 202 -10.76 15.34 12.19
N SER A 203 -11.67 15.25 13.16
CA SER A 203 -12.77 16.20 13.34
C SER A 203 -12.38 17.48 14.09
N ASN A 204 -11.10 17.63 14.47
CA ASN A 204 -10.56 18.76 15.24
C ASN A 204 -11.33 19.05 16.55
N VAL A 205 -11.92 18.02 17.18
CA VAL A 205 -12.67 18.17 18.45
C VAL A 205 -11.78 17.99 19.67
N LEU A 206 -10.63 17.33 19.52
CA LEU A 206 -9.63 17.17 20.57
C LEU A 206 -9.12 18.53 21.06
N SER A 207 -8.84 18.64 22.36
CA SER A 207 -8.08 19.76 22.88
C SER A 207 -6.64 19.77 22.37
N LYS A 208 -5.94 20.90 22.52
CA LYS A 208 -4.55 21.04 22.11
C LYS A 208 -3.65 19.97 22.74
N LEU A 209 -3.83 19.72 24.04
CA LEU A 209 -3.14 18.65 24.77
C LEU A 209 -3.42 17.26 24.18
N GLN A 210 -4.69 16.96 23.89
CA GLN A 210 -5.09 15.68 23.33
C GLN A 210 -4.55 15.49 21.90
N GLN A 211 -4.52 16.55 21.09
CA GLN A 211 -3.90 16.52 19.77
C GLN A 211 -2.40 16.21 19.86
N MET A 212 -1.70 16.84 20.80
CA MET A 212 -0.27 16.58 21.03
C MET A 212 -0.01 15.13 21.47
N ALA A 213 -0.80 14.61 22.40
CA ALA A 213 -0.65 13.22 22.84
C ALA A 213 -0.96 12.22 21.72
N TYR A 214 -1.97 12.51 20.88
CA TYR A 214 -2.23 11.73 19.67
C TYR A 214 -1.04 11.76 18.70
N ARG A 215 -0.54 12.95 18.35
CA ARG A 215 0.64 13.13 17.48
C ARG A 215 1.87 12.39 18.02
N ARG A 216 2.04 12.37 19.35
CA ARG A 216 3.10 11.64 20.04
C ARG A 216 2.93 10.12 19.91
N MET A 217 1.75 9.59 20.20
CA MET A 217 1.44 8.16 20.05
C MET A 217 1.79 7.67 18.64
N ILE A 218 1.45 8.45 17.61
CA ILE A 218 1.81 8.13 16.22
C ILE A 218 3.32 8.19 16.02
N THR A 219 3.99 9.24 16.50
CA THR A 219 5.43 9.43 16.30
C THR A 219 6.28 8.37 16.99
N ASP A 220 5.91 7.96 18.21
CA ASP A 220 6.58 6.89 18.95
C ASP A 220 6.32 5.53 18.31
N SER A 221 5.12 5.35 17.76
CA SER A 221 4.78 4.12 17.06
C SER A 221 5.45 4.01 15.69
N PHE A 222 5.51 5.11 14.95
CA PHE A 222 5.98 5.17 13.58
C PHE A 222 7.09 6.22 13.49
N PRO A 223 8.33 5.85 13.84
CA PRO A 223 9.45 6.77 13.80
C PRO A 223 9.60 7.34 12.39
N TYR A 224 10.06 8.58 12.30
CA TYR A 224 10.26 9.24 11.01
C TYR A 224 11.18 8.40 10.14
N ARG A 225 10.73 8.12 8.92
CA ARG A 225 11.57 7.58 7.86
C ARG A 225 11.84 8.68 6.84
N GLU A 226 13.06 8.67 6.34
CA GLU A 226 13.52 9.54 5.27
C GLU A 226 12.60 9.47 4.04
N TYR A 227 12.68 10.49 3.18
CA TYR A 227 11.93 10.57 1.94
C TYR A 227 12.08 9.29 1.09
N ARG A 228 10.94 8.69 0.72
CA ARG A 228 10.91 7.55 -0.22
C ARG A 228 10.72 8.05 -1.64
N PRO A 229 11.63 7.75 -2.59
CA PRO A 229 11.44 8.11 -3.99
C PRO A 229 10.20 7.43 -4.58
N ASN A 230 9.57 8.12 -5.52
CA ASN A 230 8.42 7.60 -6.26
C ASN A 230 8.84 6.45 -7.21
N LEU A 231 8.00 5.43 -7.33
CA LEU A 231 8.19 4.34 -8.30
C LEU A 231 8.24 4.85 -9.75
N SER A 232 7.56 5.95 -10.06
CA SER A 232 7.62 6.62 -11.36
C SER A 232 9.04 7.09 -11.77
N ALA A 233 9.89 7.41 -10.79
CA ALA A 233 11.30 7.78 -11.03
C ALA A 233 12.15 6.58 -11.49
N ARG A 234 11.60 5.36 -11.42
CA ARG A 234 12.24 4.13 -11.85
C ARG A 234 11.84 3.70 -13.26
N ASN A 235 11.55 4.64 -14.17
CA ASN A 235 11.17 4.31 -15.55
C ASN A 235 12.35 3.71 -16.35
N TYR A 236 12.06 3.15 -17.53
CA TYR A 236 13.07 2.50 -18.37
C TYR A 236 14.10 3.48 -18.95
N MET A 237 13.81 4.78 -19.05
CA MET A 237 14.78 5.77 -19.52
C MET A 237 15.84 6.05 -18.46
N ASP A 238 15.45 6.06 -17.17
CA ASP A 238 16.34 6.35 -16.05
C ASP A 238 17.07 5.10 -15.56
N ASN A 239 16.34 3.99 -15.34
CA ASN A 239 16.93 2.75 -14.82
C ASN A 239 17.54 1.84 -15.88
N LYS A 240 17.38 2.19 -17.16
CA LYS A 240 17.90 1.37 -18.28
C LYS A 240 17.42 -0.09 -18.27
N THR A 241 16.31 -0.35 -17.59
CA THR A 241 15.70 -1.66 -17.39
C THR A 241 14.26 -1.64 -17.87
N LEU A 242 13.89 -2.62 -18.68
CA LEU A 242 12.51 -2.87 -19.07
C LEU A 242 12.04 -4.17 -18.40
N ASP A 243 10.97 -4.09 -17.63
CA ASP A 243 10.41 -5.27 -16.95
C ASP A 243 9.63 -6.14 -17.92
N ASN A 244 8.89 -5.53 -18.84
CA ASN A 244 8.08 -6.27 -19.79
C ASN A 244 8.09 -5.60 -21.18
N LEU A 245 8.66 -6.30 -22.15
CA LEU A 245 8.58 -5.98 -23.57
C LEU A 245 7.49 -6.85 -24.22
N GLN A 246 6.33 -6.26 -24.47
CA GLN A 246 5.25 -6.95 -25.17
C GLN A 246 5.42 -6.79 -26.69
N LEU A 247 5.65 -7.89 -27.39
CA LEU A 247 5.77 -7.92 -28.85
C LEU A 247 4.45 -8.38 -29.47
N MET A 248 3.79 -7.50 -30.20
CA MET A 248 2.58 -7.84 -30.97
C MET A 248 3.00 -8.48 -32.28
N LEU A 249 2.99 -9.82 -32.33
CA LEU A 249 3.42 -10.55 -33.52
C LEU A 249 2.49 -10.30 -34.71
N GLN A 250 1.20 -10.09 -34.44
CA GLN A 250 0.26 -9.59 -35.41
C GLN A 250 -0.90 -8.80 -34.79
N LEU A 251 -1.53 -7.94 -35.58
CA LEU A 251 -2.85 -7.36 -35.31
C LEU A 251 -3.95 -8.10 -36.07
N GLY A 252 -4.24 -9.32 -35.62
CA GLY A 252 -5.29 -10.16 -36.18
C GLY A 252 -5.32 -11.53 -35.51
N CYS A 253 -6.43 -12.24 -35.63
CA CYS A 253 -6.66 -13.54 -35.01
C CYS A 253 -7.34 -14.51 -35.98
N ASN A 254 -7.03 -15.79 -35.85
CA ASN A 254 -7.71 -16.89 -36.55
C ASN A 254 -9.11 -17.21 -35.95
N LEU A 255 -9.48 -16.59 -34.83
CA LEU A 255 -10.79 -16.73 -34.19
C LEU A 255 -11.63 -15.44 -34.27
N ARG A 256 -12.93 -15.59 -34.01
CA ARG A 256 -13.94 -14.53 -33.90
C ARG A 256 -14.70 -14.68 -32.59
N CYS A 257 -13.94 -14.66 -31.48
CA CYS A 257 -14.52 -14.83 -30.14
C CYS A 257 -15.58 -13.75 -29.89
N LYS A 258 -16.74 -14.14 -29.37
CA LYS A 258 -17.94 -13.28 -29.32
C LYS A 258 -17.83 -12.10 -28.36
N TYR A 259 -16.95 -12.19 -27.35
CA TYR A 259 -16.69 -11.15 -26.36
C TYR A 259 -15.39 -10.37 -26.62
N CYS A 260 -14.70 -10.60 -27.75
CA CYS A 260 -13.32 -10.16 -27.92
C CYS A 260 -13.18 -8.64 -27.91
N TYR A 261 -12.70 -8.07 -26.80
CA TYR A 261 -12.42 -6.62 -26.67
C TYR A 261 -11.38 -6.11 -27.70
N ALA A 262 -10.59 -7.03 -28.28
CA ALA A 262 -9.55 -6.74 -29.24
C ALA A 262 -10.05 -6.79 -30.69
N GLU A 263 -11.35 -6.94 -30.95
CA GLU A 263 -11.93 -6.93 -32.30
C GLU A 263 -11.25 -7.93 -33.24
N ALA A 264 -11.29 -9.22 -32.86
CA ALA A 264 -10.56 -10.30 -33.51
C ALA A 264 -9.04 -10.02 -33.62
N GLY A 265 -8.47 -9.35 -32.61
CA GLY A 265 -7.05 -9.05 -32.50
C GLY A 265 -6.58 -7.82 -33.28
N THR A 266 -7.47 -7.12 -33.99
CA THR A 266 -7.13 -5.91 -34.75
C THR A 266 -6.97 -4.69 -33.86
N TYR A 267 -7.57 -4.69 -32.67
CA TYR A 267 -7.63 -3.54 -31.76
C TYR A 267 -8.15 -2.27 -32.45
N LEU A 268 -9.13 -2.38 -33.37
CA LEU A 268 -9.63 -1.27 -34.20
C LEU A 268 -8.56 -0.60 -35.07
N HIS A 269 -7.38 -1.21 -35.21
CA HIS A 269 -6.33 -0.71 -36.05
C HIS A 269 -6.70 -0.92 -37.53
N LYS A 270 -6.49 0.11 -38.37
CA LYS A 270 -6.92 0.12 -39.78
C LYS A 270 -6.18 -0.90 -40.67
N LYS A 271 -5.05 -1.42 -40.20
CA LYS A 271 -4.18 -2.34 -40.93
C LYS A 271 -3.81 -3.52 -40.03
N ASN A 272 -3.82 -4.73 -40.58
CA ASN A 272 -3.16 -5.86 -39.94
C ASN A 272 -1.64 -5.65 -40.07
N ILE A 273 -0.98 -5.40 -38.94
CA ILE A 273 0.47 -5.25 -38.86
C ILE A 273 1.05 -6.57 -38.39
N ILE A 274 1.99 -7.12 -39.15
CA ILE A 274 2.69 -8.38 -38.83
C ILE A 274 4.15 -8.07 -38.51
N MET A 275 4.67 -8.70 -37.47
CA MET A 275 6.08 -8.61 -37.07
C MET A 275 6.89 -9.71 -37.74
N THR A 276 7.96 -9.34 -38.41
CA THR A 276 8.96 -10.29 -38.91
C THR A 276 10.08 -10.49 -37.88
N ILE A 277 10.86 -11.57 -38.01
CA ILE A 277 12.07 -11.79 -37.21
C ILE A 277 13.00 -10.57 -37.31
N ASP A 278 13.23 -10.05 -38.50
CA ASP A 278 14.13 -8.91 -38.72
C ASP A 278 13.63 -7.64 -38.02
N THR A 279 12.32 -7.39 -38.04
CA THR A 279 11.72 -6.28 -37.28
C THR A 279 11.94 -6.48 -35.79
N ALA A 280 11.66 -7.67 -35.25
CA ALA A 280 11.84 -7.96 -33.82
C ALA A 280 13.32 -7.77 -33.38
N LYS A 281 14.27 -8.25 -34.19
CA LYS A 281 15.71 -8.03 -33.98
C LYS A 281 16.06 -6.54 -34.00
N LYS A 282 15.52 -5.77 -34.95
CA LYS A 282 15.72 -4.31 -35.02
C LYS A 282 15.19 -3.60 -33.77
N ILE A 283 14.02 -3.99 -33.27
CA ILE A 283 13.43 -3.44 -32.04
C ILE A 283 14.37 -3.68 -30.84
N ILE A 284 14.80 -4.92 -30.62
CA ILE A 284 15.70 -5.27 -29.51
C ILE A 284 17.05 -4.54 -29.66
N LYS A 285 17.63 -4.53 -30.86
CA LYS A 285 18.87 -3.80 -31.15
C LYS A 285 18.74 -2.30 -30.89
N SER A 286 17.58 -1.72 -31.18
CA SER A 286 17.31 -0.31 -30.91
C SER A 286 17.23 -0.03 -29.41
N LEU A 287 16.56 -0.88 -28.64
CA LEU A 287 16.52 -0.78 -27.17
C LEU A 287 17.94 -0.84 -26.58
N LEU A 288 18.77 -1.78 -27.05
CA LEU A 288 20.19 -1.87 -26.67
C LEU A 288 20.97 -0.59 -26.98
N ARG A 289 20.83 -0.04 -28.19
CA ARG A 289 21.48 1.23 -28.58
C ARG A 289 21.05 2.41 -27.70
N LYS A 290 19.84 2.36 -27.16
CA LYS A 290 19.29 3.38 -26.24
C LYS A 290 19.63 3.09 -24.76
N GLY A 291 20.50 2.10 -24.52
CA GLY A 291 21.04 1.74 -23.22
C GLY A 291 20.22 0.74 -22.43
N ILE A 292 19.15 0.16 -23.00
CA ILE A 292 18.35 -0.87 -22.30
C ILE A 292 19.05 -2.23 -22.44
N HIS A 293 19.87 -2.59 -21.46
CA HIS A 293 20.61 -3.86 -21.43
C HIS A 293 19.92 -4.96 -20.60
N THR A 294 18.89 -4.58 -19.84
CA THR A 294 18.10 -5.49 -19.01
C THR A 294 16.66 -5.53 -19.52
N ILE A 295 16.24 -6.66 -20.10
CA ILE A 295 14.84 -6.96 -20.42
C ILE A 295 14.44 -8.17 -19.59
N ARG A 296 13.59 -8.00 -18.58
CA ARG A 296 13.25 -9.10 -17.66
C ARG A 296 12.29 -10.10 -18.28
N ASN A 297 11.31 -9.61 -19.04
CA ASN A 297 10.31 -10.43 -19.70
C ASN A 297 10.08 -9.97 -21.14
N ILE A 298 10.04 -10.92 -22.07
CA ILE A 298 9.51 -10.72 -23.42
C ILE A 298 8.18 -11.46 -23.51
N PHE A 299 7.11 -10.71 -23.71
CA PHE A 299 5.75 -11.24 -23.80
C PHE A 299 5.31 -11.30 -25.27
N PHE A 300 5.25 -12.50 -25.82
CA PHE A 300 4.68 -12.74 -27.15
C PHE A 300 3.17 -12.63 -27.10
N PHE A 301 2.64 -11.65 -27.82
CA PHE A 301 1.22 -11.34 -27.87
C PHE A 301 0.81 -10.93 -29.29
N GLY A 302 -0.33 -10.28 -29.43
CA GLY A 302 -0.98 -10.07 -30.72
C GLY A 302 -2.23 -10.92 -30.81
N GLY A 303 -3.09 -10.62 -31.79
CA GLY A 303 -4.41 -11.26 -31.85
C GLY A 303 -4.36 -12.78 -31.70
N GLU A 304 -3.41 -13.44 -32.39
CA GLU A 304 -2.96 -14.78 -32.02
C GLU A 304 -1.46 -14.97 -32.33
N PRO A 305 -0.58 -15.10 -31.32
CA PRO A 305 0.86 -15.23 -31.54
C PRO A 305 1.29 -16.61 -32.07
N SER A 306 0.54 -17.69 -31.80
CA SER A 306 0.92 -19.05 -32.25
C SER A 306 0.93 -19.24 -33.77
N LEU A 307 0.46 -18.25 -34.53
CA LEU A 307 0.56 -18.26 -35.99
C LEU A 307 1.98 -17.99 -36.52
N TYR A 308 2.90 -17.48 -35.68
CA TYR A 308 4.28 -17.09 -36.07
C TYR A 308 5.36 -17.74 -35.18
N PRO A 309 5.44 -19.08 -35.12
CA PRO A 309 6.45 -19.80 -34.34
C PRO A 309 7.89 -19.48 -34.74
N GLU A 310 8.12 -19.15 -36.02
CA GLU A 310 9.43 -18.78 -36.54
C GLU A 310 9.92 -17.45 -35.94
N VAL A 311 9.00 -16.52 -35.70
CA VAL A 311 9.30 -15.22 -35.07
C VAL A 311 9.62 -15.42 -33.59
N ILE A 312 8.83 -16.24 -32.89
CA ILE A 312 9.04 -16.58 -31.47
C ILE A 312 10.42 -17.21 -31.29
N THR A 313 10.71 -18.26 -32.05
CA THR A 313 12.00 -18.99 -31.99
C THR A 313 13.16 -18.06 -32.34
N GLY A 314 13.03 -17.28 -33.42
CA GLY A 314 14.07 -16.34 -33.85
C GLY A 314 14.36 -15.23 -32.84
N VAL A 315 13.37 -14.78 -32.07
CA VAL A 315 13.57 -13.82 -30.97
C VAL A 315 14.29 -14.47 -29.79
N CYS A 316 13.89 -15.68 -29.41
CA CYS A 316 14.56 -16.42 -28.33
C CYS A 316 16.04 -16.69 -28.66
N ASP A 317 16.32 -17.17 -29.87
CA ASP A 317 17.70 -17.38 -30.36
C ASP A 317 18.50 -16.09 -30.36
N TYR A 318 17.91 -15.00 -30.84
CA TYR A 318 18.61 -13.72 -30.86
C TYR A 318 18.92 -13.18 -29.46
N CYS A 319 18.02 -13.38 -28.49
CA CYS A 319 18.29 -13.03 -27.10
C CYS A 319 19.44 -13.87 -26.53
N ALA A 320 19.48 -15.18 -26.81
CA ALA A 320 20.59 -16.05 -26.41
C ALA A 320 21.92 -15.58 -27.01
N GLU A 321 21.92 -15.20 -28.29
CA GLU A 321 23.07 -14.62 -28.97
C GLU A 321 23.53 -13.30 -28.31
N LEU A 322 22.60 -12.41 -27.97
CA LEU A 322 22.93 -11.14 -27.33
C LEU A 322 23.47 -11.32 -25.91
N VAL A 323 22.98 -12.33 -25.17
CA VAL A 323 23.51 -12.69 -23.85
C VAL A 323 24.93 -13.25 -23.97
N SER A 324 25.20 -14.15 -24.93
CA SER A 324 26.55 -14.70 -25.12
C SER A 324 27.56 -13.64 -25.57
N GLN A 325 27.10 -12.58 -26.24
CA GLN A 325 27.89 -11.40 -26.60
C GLN A 325 28.02 -10.37 -25.47
N GLY A 326 27.41 -10.59 -24.31
CA GLY A 326 27.41 -9.64 -23.18
C GLY A 326 26.64 -8.33 -23.45
N LYS A 327 25.74 -8.32 -24.45
CA LYS A 327 24.91 -7.15 -24.78
C LYS A 327 23.62 -7.09 -23.98
N LEU A 328 23.05 -8.25 -23.66
CA LEU A 328 22.00 -8.39 -22.66
C LEU A 328 22.61 -8.96 -21.37
N GLU A 329 22.21 -8.42 -20.23
CA GLU A 329 22.75 -8.85 -18.92
C GLU A 329 22.34 -10.27 -18.54
N SER A 330 21.16 -10.70 -18.96
CA SER A 330 20.61 -12.03 -18.67
C SER A 330 19.57 -12.42 -19.70
N MET A 331 19.30 -13.73 -19.81
CA MET A 331 18.21 -14.21 -20.65
C MET A 331 16.87 -13.69 -20.12
N PRO A 332 16.02 -13.06 -20.95
CA PRO A 332 14.67 -12.72 -20.56
C PRO A 332 13.86 -13.98 -20.22
N THR A 333 12.90 -13.86 -19.30
CA THR A 333 11.80 -14.82 -19.25
C THR A 333 10.92 -14.61 -20.49
N PHE A 334 10.44 -15.69 -21.08
CA PHE A 334 9.50 -15.63 -22.19
C PHE A 334 8.11 -16.02 -21.71
N THR A 335 7.11 -15.23 -22.05
CA THR A 335 5.70 -15.53 -21.78
C THR A 335 4.91 -15.45 -23.08
N MET A 336 3.81 -16.21 -23.18
CA MET A 336 2.83 -16.04 -24.27
C MET A 336 1.42 -16.37 -23.80
N VAL A 337 0.43 -15.73 -24.43
CA VAL A 337 -0.99 -16.11 -24.30
C VAL A 337 -1.45 -16.54 -25.68
N THR A 338 -2.09 -17.70 -25.78
CA THR A 338 -2.56 -18.26 -27.05
C THR A 338 -3.94 -18.87 -26.92
N ASN A 339 -4.73 -18.81 -27.99
CA ASN A 339 -5.95 -19.60 -28.11
C ASN A 339 -5.71 -21.10 -28.34
N ALA A 340 -4.45 -21.53 -28.52
CA ALA A 340 -4.02 -22.90 -28.69
C ALA A 340 -4.69 -23.68 -29.84
N VAL A 341 -5.30 -23.01 -30.82
CA VAL A 341 -5.90 -23.68 -31.98
C VAL A 341 -4.84 -24.16 -32.98
N LYS A 342 -3.73 -23.42 -33.11
CA LYS A 342 -2.62 -23.76 -34.02
C LYS A 342 -1.31 -23.94 -33.25
N MET A 343 -1.15 -25.10 -32.59
CA MET A 343 0.09 -25.49 -31.94
C MET A 343 0.86 -26.48 -32.81
N ASN A 344 1.80 -25.99 -33.64
CA ASN A 344 2.66 -26.84 -34.46
C ASN A 344 3.87 -27.37 -33.64
N GLU A 345 4.56 -28.37 -34.18
CA GLU A 345 5.71 -29.00 -33.50
C GLU A 345 6.86 -28.01 -33.26
N GLU A 346 7.08 -27.07 -34.17
CA GLU A 346 8.10 -26.02 -34.01
C GLU A 346 7.84 -25.16 -32.77
N LEU A 347 6.60 -24.69 -32.58
CA LEU A 347 6.22 -23.89 -31.41
C LEU A 347 6.35 -24.69 -30.11
N ILE A 348 5.85 -25.92 -30.09
CA ILE A 348 5.90 -26.78 -28.90
C ILE A 348 7.36 -27.05 -28.51
N THR A 349 8.23 -27.31 -29.49
CA THR A 349 9.68 -27.47 -29.28
C THR A 349 10.30 -26.19 -28.73
N ALA A 350 9.94 -25.02 -29.25
CA ALA A 350 10.43 -23.74 -28.74
C ALA A 350 9.95 -23.48 -27.29
N ILE A 351 8.71 -23.83 -26.97
CA ILE A 351 8.16 -23.68 -25.62
C ILE A 351 8.99 -24.48 -24.61
N GLU A 352 9.26 -25.75 -24.90
CA GLU A 352 10.07 -26.60 -24.03
C GLU A 352 11.53 -26.10 -23.95
N LYS A 353 12.18 -25.90 -25.11
CA LYS A 353 13.59 -25.50 -25.22
C LYS A 353 13.91 -24.22 -24.44
N TYR A 354 13.06 -23.20 -24.53
CA TYR A 354 13.30 -21.90 -23.87
C TYR A 354 12.51 -21.72 -22.57
N GLY A 355 11.75 -22.73 -22.14
CA GLY A 355 10.88 -22.63 -20.97
C GLY A 355 9.85 -21.51 -21.08
N ILE A 356 9.23 -21.35 -22.26
CA ILE A 356 8.23 -20.29 -22.49
C ILE A 356 7.03 -20.56 -21.60
N LYS A 357 6.67 -19.59 -20.76
CA LYS A 357 5.50 -19.68 -19.88
C LYS A 357 4.24 -19.39 -20.69
N VAL A 358 3.52 -20.45 -21.05
CA VAL A 358 2.31 -20.37 -21.87
C VAL A 358 1.04 -20.29 -21.02
N THR A 359 0.21 -19.32 -21.33
CA THR A 359 -1.19 -19.27 -20.90
C THR A 359 -2.09 -19.67 -22.05
N VAL A 360 -2.96 -20.66 -21.84
CA VAL A 360 -3.92 -21.11 -22.85
C VAL A 360 -5.31 -20.59 -22.50
N SER A 361 -5.94 -19.94 -23.48
CA SER A 361 -7.28 -19.41 -23.28
C SER A 361 -8.37 -20.43 -23.62
N ILE A 362 -9.21 -20.77 -22.64
CA ILE A 362 -10.31 -21.73 -22.77
C ILE A 362 -11.42 -21.41 -21.77
N ASP A 363 -12.68 -21.38 -22.23
CA ASP A 363 -13.80 -20.84 -21.44
C ASP A 363 -14.69 -21.92 -20.81
N GLY A 364 -14.13 -23.09 -20.51
CA GLY A 364 -14.87 -24.19 -19.87
C GLY A 364 -15.32 -25.27 -20.84
N PRO A 365 -16.39 -26.02 -20.52
CA PRO A 365 -16.84 -27.16 -21.30
C PRO A 365 -17.17 -26.81 -22.75
N LYS A 366 -17.19 -27.84 -23.60
CA LYS A 366 -17.41 -27.71 -25.05
C LYS A 366 -18.62 -26.84 -25.40
N GLU A 367 -19.75 -27.03 -24.73
CA GLU A 367 -21.02 -26.35 -24.95
C GLU A 367 -21.00 -24.85 -24.62
N ILE A 368 -20.06 -24.40 -23.78
CA ILE A 368 -19.82 -22.99 -23.46
C ILE A 368 -18.72 -22.45 -24.36
N ASN A 369 -17.56 -23.13 -24.40
CA ASN A 369 -16.41 -22.69 -25.18
C ASN A 369 -16.76 -22.53 -26.66
N ASP A 370 -17.47 -23.48 -27.27
CA ASP A 370 -17.78 -23.44 -28.70
C ASP A 370 -18.86 -22.39 -29.06
N LYS A 371 -19.58 -21.83 -28.07
CA LYS A 371 -20.45 -20.67 -28.29
C LYS A 371 -19.68 -19.35 -28.24
N LEU A 372 -18.60 -19.32 -27.48
CA LEU A 372 -17.83 -18.12 -27.19
C LEU A 372 -16.61 -17.96 -28.09
N ARG A 373 -15.80 -19.01 -28.23
CA ARG A 373 -14.55 -19.08 -29.01
C ARG A 373 -14.79 -19.82 -30.31
N VAL A 374 -15.25 -19.08 -31.31
CA VAL A 374 -15.55 -19.63 -32.65
C VAL A 374 -14.49 -19.23 -33.67
N ARG A 375 -14.33 -20.07 -34.69
CA ARG A 375 -13.58 -19.73 -35.90
C ARG A 375 -14.36 -18.72 -36.77
N GLN A 376 -13.74 -18.26 -37.84
CA GLN A 376 -14.38 -17.34 -38.79
C GLN A 376 -15.63 -17.93 -39.45
N ASP A 377 -15.68 -19.25 -39.65
CA ASP A 377 -16.85 -19.98 -40.18
C ASP A 377 -17.92 -20.29 -39.11
N GLY A 378 -17.70 -19.86 -37.86
CA GLY A 378 -18.61 -20.12 -36.73
C GLY A 378 -18.41 -21.46 -36.03
N SER A 379 -17.50 -22.32 -36.50
CA SER A 379 -17.23 -23.62 -35.87
C SER A 379 -16.51 -23.48 -34.52
N GLY A 380 -16.79 -24.44 -33.63
CA GLY A 380 -16.23 -24.51 -32.28
C GLY A 380 -14.73 -24.84 -32.25
N THR A 381 -14.10 -24.60 -31.09
CA THR A 381 -12.65 -24.72 -30.91
C THR A 381 -12.23 -25.65 -29.78
N TYR A 382 -13.14 -26.06 -28.88
CA TYR A 382 -12.82 -26.83 -27.68
C TYR A 382 -12.00 -28.08 -27.99
N SER A 383 -12.46 -28.90 -28.93
CA SER A 383 -11.85 -30.20 -29.23
C SER A 383 -10.44 -30.08 -29.84
N VAL A 384 -10.10 -28.96 -30.49
CA VAL A 384 -8.74 -28.73 -31.00
C VAL A 384 -7.84 -28.15 -29.92
N ILE A 385 -8.35 -27.26 -29.07
CA ILE A 385 -7.63 -26.70 -27.94
C ILE A 385 -7.24 -27.81 -26.97
N HIS A 386 -8.21 -28.66 -26.60
CA HIS A 386 -8.04 -29.79 -25.70
C HIS A 386 -6.90 -30.72 -26.15
N ARG A 387 -6.98 -31.21 -27.39
CA ARG A 387 -5.93 -32.04 -28.00
C ARG A 387 -4.56 -31.37 -28.02
N ASN A 388 -4.50 -30.07 -28.24
CA ASN A 388 -3.23 -29.35 -28.27
C ASN A 388 -2.64 -29.15 -26.86
N ILE A 389 -3.47 -29.01 -25.82
CA ILE A 389 -3.01 -29.03 -24.43
C ILE A 389 -2.43 -30.40 -24.09
N GLU A 390 -3.09 -31.50 -24.46
CA GLU A 390 -2.56 -32.85 -24.26
C GLU A 390 -1.20 -33.04 -24.96
N ARG A 391 -1.09 -32.65 -26.23
CA ARG A 391 0.18 -32.69 -26.99
C ARG A 391 1.28 -31.85 -26.33
N MET A 392 0.94 -30.69 -25.78
CA MET A 392 1.90 -29.87 -25.03
C MET A 392 2.38 -30.60 -23.78
N GLN A 393 1.49 -31.26 -23.04
CA GLN A 393 1.82 -32.03 -21.84
C GLN A 393 2.74 -33.23 -22.15
N GLU A 394 2.43 -33.98 -23.20
CA GLU A 394 3.25 -35.10 -23.70
C GLU A 394 4.68 -34.68 -24.05
N LYS A 395 4.89 -33.41 -24.39
CA LYS A 395 6.18 -32.83 -24.80
C LYS A 395 6.84 -32.00 -23.70
N ASN A 396 6.41 -32.11 -22.44
CA ASN A 396 6.90 -31.29 -21.32
C ASN A 396 6.78 -29.76 -21.54
N ALA A 397 5.83 -29.36 -22.38
CA ALA A 397 5.54 -27.98 -22.75
C ALA A 397 4.18 -27.51 -22.19
N ALA A 398 3.70 -28.13 -21.11
CA ALA A 398 2.38 -27.89 -20.54
C ALA A 398 2.16 -26.40 -20.22
N PRO A 399 0.94 -25.86 -20.43
CA PRO A 399 0.65 -24.49 -20.06
C PRO A 399 0.79 -24.28 -18.56
N VAL A 400 1.37 -23.15 -18.15
CA VAL A 400 1.51 -22.80 -16.73
C VAL A 400 0.22 -22.23 -16.14
N MET A 401 -0.70 -21.80 -16.99
CA MET A 401 -1.98 -21.20 -16.60
C MET A 401 -3.04 -21.41 -17.69
N LEU A 402 -4.28 -21.62 -17.27
CA LEU A 402 -5.45 -21.47 -18.14
C LEU A 402 -6.13 -20.13 -17.85
N GLU A 403 -6.67 -19.50 -18.88
CA GLU A 403 -7.40 -18.24 -18.76
C GLU A 403 -8.79 -18.38 -19.40
N ALA A 404 -9.84 -18.10 -18.62
CA ALA A 404 -11.22 -18.14 -19.05
C ALA A 404 -11.86 -16.76 -18.96
N THR A 405 -12.69 -16.41 -19.94
CA THR A 405 -13.56 -15.23 -19.86
C THR A 405 -14.96 -15.66 -19.42
N TYR A 406 -15.37 -15.26 -18.22
CA TYR A 406 -16.71 -15.53 -17.69
C TYR A 406 -17.74 -14.58 -18.29
N THR A 407 -18.89 -15.11 -18.70
CA THR A 407 -19.90 -14.39 -19.49
C THR A 407 -21.31 -14.80 -19.07
N LYS A 408 -22.32 -14.06 -19.53
CA LYS A 408 -23.73 -14.47 -19.44
C LYS A 408 -24.06 -15.87 -19.99
N ILE A 409 -23.26 -16.38 -20.93
CA ILE A 409 -23.41 -17.78 -21.40
C ILE A 409 -23.14 -18.78 -20.27
N HIS A 410 -22.19 -18.53 -19.39
CA HIS A 410 -21.90 -19.40 -18.24
C HIS A 410 -23.10 -19.44 -17.29
N GLU A 411 -23.65 -18.25 -16.96
CA GLU A 411 -24.84 -18.11 -16.11
C GLU A 411 -26.07 -18.82 -16.70
N LYS A 412 -26.29 -18.70 -18.02
CA LYS A 412 -27.36 -19.42 -18.72
C LYS A 412 -27.20 -20.94 -18.66
N ASN A 413 -25.97 -21.43 -18.54
CA ASN A 413 -25.69 -22.85 -18.31
C ASN A 413 -25.60 -23.19 -16.81
N GLN A 414 -26.00 -22.28 -15.92
CA GLN A 414 -25.99 -22.46 -14.46
C GLN A 414 -24.61 -22.83 -13.90
N MET A 415 -23.54 -22.37 -14.57
CA MET A 415 -22.17 -22.62 -14.16
C MET A 415 -21.61 -21.39 -13.47
N SER A 416 -21.27 -21.52 -12.18
CA SER A 416 -20.56 -20.50 -11.41
C SER A 416 -19.08 -20.41 -11.79
N ARG A 417 -18.41 -19.33 -11.36
CA ARG A 417 -16.97 -19.13 -11.56
C ARG A 417 -16.13 -20.21 -10.86
N ASP A 418 -16.54 -20.63 -9.67
CA ASP A 418 -15.85 -21.70 -8.94
C ASP A 418 -15.99 -23.06 -9.63
N GLU A 419 -17.18 -23.38 -10.13
CA GLU A 419 -17.40 -24.60 -10.92
C GLU A 419 -16.59 -24.58 -12.21
N LEU A 420 -16.55 -23.44 -12.92
CA LEU A 420 -15.70 -23.27 -14.10
C LEU A 420 -14.21 -23.49 -13.76
N ARG A 421 -13.73 -22.89 -12.67
CA ARG A 421 -12.34 -23.05 -12.22
C ARG A 421 -12.01 -24.50 -11.93
N ASN A 422 -12.85 -25.15 -11.13
CA ASN A 422 -12.68 -26.55 -10.72
C ASN A 422 -12.75 -27.50 -11.93
N TYR A 423 -13.67 -27.23 -12.87
CA TYR A 423 -13.77 -27.99 -14.11
C TYR A 423 -12.47 -27.90 -14.91
N LEU A 424 -11.98 -26.69 -15.18
CA LEU A 424 -10.76 -26.48 -15.96
C LEU A 424 -9.51 -27.09 -15.28
N GLN A 425 -9.40 -26.95 -13.95
CA GLN A 425 -8.31 -27.56 -13.19
C GLN A 425 -8.31 -29.09 -13.32
N LYS A 426 -9.49 -29.71 -13.19
CA LYS A 426 -9.65 -31.16 -13.24
C LYS A 426 -9.46 -31.71 -14.65
N GLU A 427 -10.06 -31.07 -15.65
CA GLU A 427 -10.06 -31.52 -17.04
C GLU A 427 -8.65 -31.52 -17.63
N PHE A 428 -7.86 -30.49 -17.34
CA PHE A 428 -6.54 -30.32 -17.93
C PHE A 428 -5.38 -30.62 -16.98
N GLY A 429 -5.64 -30.87 -15.70
CA GLY A 429 -4.57 -31.07 -14.71
C GLY A 429 -3.70 -29.83 -14.47
N ILE A 430 -4.20 -28.63 -14.79
CA ILE A 430 -3.47 -27.36 -14.62
C ILE A 430 -4.00 -26.63 -13.40
N SER A 431 -3.16 -26.41 -12.40
CA SER A 431 -3.57 -25.86 -11.10
C SER A 431 -3.95 -24.38 -11.14
N THR A 432 -3.28 -23.58 -11.97
CA THR A 432 -3.50 -22.14 -12.04
C THR A 432 -4.52 -21.82 -13.13
N VAL A 433 -5.70 -21.35 -12.73
CA VAL A 433 -6.78 -20.93 -13.64
C VAL A 433 -7.21 -19.52 -13.29
N TYR A 434 -7.01 -18.60 -14.22
CA TYR A 434 -7.47 -17.22 -14.09
C TYR A 434 -8.83 -17.07 -14.77
N ILE A 435 -9.78 -16.44 -14.07
CA ILE A 435 -11.11 -16.14 -14.59
C ILE A 435 -11.25 -14.62 -14.61
N ALA A 436 -11.51 -14.08 -15.79
CA ALA A 436 -11.83 -12.67 -15.97
C ALA A 436 -13.28 -12.51 -16.40
N ASP A 437 -14.00 -11.58 -15.77
CA ASP A 437 -15.33 -11.22 -16.25
C ASP A 437 -15.24 -10.51 -17.60
N CYS A 438 -16.13 -10.90 -18.51
CA CYS A 438 -16.39 -10.16 -19.72
C CYS A 438 -16.85 -8.74 -19.36
N ASP A 439 -16.32 -7.74 -20.05
CA ASP A 439 -16.64 -6.32 -19.88
C ASP A 439 -16.71 -5.64 -21.25
N GLY A 440 -17.61 -4.67 -21.40
CA GLY A 440 -17.84 -3.91 -22.62
C GLY A 440 -18.52 -4.68 -23.75
N SER A 441 -19.35 -5.68 -23.46
CA SER A 441 -20.10 -6.42 -24.49
C SER A 441 -21.47 -6.91 -24.03
N GLU A 442 -22.35 -7.29 -24.96
CA GLU A 442 -23.67 -7.88 -24.65
C GLU A 442 -23.60 -9.21 -23.88
N LEU A 443 -22.39 -9.78 -23.75
CA LEU A 443 -22.13 -11.02 -23.03
C LEU A 443 -21.61 -10.78 -21.60
N GLU A 444 -21.56 -9.53 -21.14
CA GLU A 444 -21.32 -9.20 -19.73
C GLU A 444 -22.21 -10.06 -18.81
N PRO A 445 -21.64 -10.68 -17.76
CA PRO A 445 -22.43 -11.45 -16.79
C PRO A 445 -23.39 -10.52 -16.03
N ASP A 446 -24.61 -11.01 -15.75
CA ASP A 446 -25.61 -10.27 -14.98
C ASP A 446 -25.17 -10.16 -13.50
N ALA A 447 -24.68 -11.27 -12.95
CA ALA A 447 -24.06 -11.29 -11.63
C ALA A 447 -22.59 -10.89 -11.77
N LYS A 448 -22.29 -9.63 -11.46
CA LYS A 448 -20.91 -9.22 -11.21
C LYS A 448 -20.37 -10.03 -10.04
N GLU A 449 -19.19 -10.62 -10.22
CA GLU A 449 -18.51 -11.26 -9.11
C GLU A 449 -18.30 -10.21 -8.02
N ASP A 450 -18.90 -10.39 -6.84
CA ASP A 450 -18.46 -9.68 -5.64
C ASP A 450 -17.20 -10.37 -5.13
N SER A 451 -16.16 -10.33 -5.97
CA SER A 451 -14.88 -11.00 -5.75
C SER A 451 -14.23 -10.58 -4.43
N VAL A 452 -14.61 -9.41 -3.91
CA VAL A 452 -14.20 -8.92 -2.60
C VAL A 452 -14.97 -9.64 -1.50
N LYS A 453 -16.30 -9.72 -1.58
CA LYS A 453 -17.11 -10.44 -0.58
C LYS A 453 -16.79 -11.93 -0.54
N ASP A 454 -16.63 -12.59 -1.68
CA ASP A 454 -16.29 -14.02 -1.74
C ASP A 454 -14.88 -14.27 -1.20
N TYR A 455 -13.93 -13.40 -1.53
CA TYR A 455 -12.58 -13.42 -0.96
C TYR A 455 -12.59 -13.24 0.55
N ILE A 456 -13.35 -12.25 1.06
CA ILE A 456 -13.52 -12.00 2.49
C ILE A 456 -14.15 -13.21 3.17
N HIS A 457 -15.24 -13.74 2.62
CA HIS A 457 -15.92 -14.91 3.17
C HIS A 457 -14.97 -16.11 3.26
N CYS A 458 -14.18 -16.36 2.21
CA CYS A 458 -13.23 -17.46 2.19
C CYS A 458 -12.10 -17.27 3.21
N ILE A 459 -11.59 -16.06 3.38
CA ILE A 459 -10.65 -15.72 4.46
C ILE A 459 -11.29 -16.01 5.81
N CYS A 460 -12.42 -15.38 6.14
CA CYS A 460 -13.05 -15.52 7.46
C CYS A 460 -13.36 -16.99 7.78
N LYS A 461 -13.88 -17.74 6.80
CA LYS A 461 -14.13 -19.18 6.93
C LYS A 461 -12.84 -19.97 7.17
N THR A 462 -11.80 -19.74 6.38
CA THR A 462 -10.52 -20.44 6.52
C THR A 462 -9.85 -20.16 7.87
N MET A 463 -9.95 -18.91 8.33
CA MET A 463 -9.41 -18.46 9.62
C MET A 463 -10.17 -19.11 10.78
N ASN A 464 -11.51 -19.09 10.75
CA ASN A 464 -12.35 -19.68 11.81
C ASN A 464 -12.22 -21.20 11.88
N GLU A 465 -12.08 -21.87 10.74
CA GLU A 465 -12.02 -23.34 10.67
C GLU A 465 -10.59 -23.91 10.77
N ASN A 466 -9.57 -23.06 10.95
CA ASN A 466 -8.14 -23.44 10.96
C ASN A 466 -7.74 -24.30 9.73
N ARG A 467 -8.35 -24.00 8.57
CA ARG A 467 -8.13 -24.75 7.32
C ARG A 467 -6.93 -24.21 6.54
N LYS A 468 -6.49 -25.00 5.55
CA LYS A 468 -5.46 -24.63 4.58
C LYS A 468 -6.00 -23.53 3.65
N LEU A 469 -5.23 -22.45 3.47
CA LEU A 469 -5.55 -21.39 2.51
C LEU A 469 -5.48 -21.94 1.08
N SER A 470 -6.41 -21.53 0.21
CA SER A 470 -6.30 -21.82 -1.23
C SER A 470 -5.11 -21.06 -1.81
N ALA A 471 -4.49 -21.60 -2.87
CA ALA A 471 -3.32 -21.00 -3.51
C ALA A 471 -3.60 -19.57 -4.01
N ASP A 472 -4.81 -19.31 -4.51
CA ASP A 472 -5.19 -17.99 -5.03
C ASP A 472 -5.31 -16.94 -3.92
N ILE A 473 -5.87 -17.32 -2.76
CA ILE A 473 -5.91 -16.44 -1.59
C ILE A 473 -4.51 -16.22 -1.05
N GLY A 474 -3.68 -17.28 -0.99
CA GLY A 474 -2.27 -17.18 -0.60
C GLY A 474 -1.50 -16.17 -1.46
N LYS A 475 -1.66 -16.22 -2.80
CA LYS A 475 -1.02 -15.26 -3.72
C LYS A 475 -1.49 -13.81 -3.48
N LYS A 476 -2.79 -13.62 -3.29
CA LYS A 476 -3.41 -12.30 -2.98
C LYS A 476 -2.87 -11.71 -1.67
N LEU A 477 -2.81 -12.52 -0.63
CA LEU A 477 -2.23 -12.13 0.67
C LEU A 477 -0.73 -11.85 0.57
N LEU A 478 0.03 -12.65 -0.19
CA LEU A 478 1.46 -12.40 -0.45
C LEU A 478 1.68 -11.07 -1.17
N GLN A 479 0.79 -10.67 -2.09
CA GLN A 479 0.90 -9.38 -2.77
C GLN A 479 0.81 -8.21 -1.79
N VAL A 480 -0.16 -8.27 -0.86
CA VAL A 480 -0.32 -7.25 0.19
C VAL A 480 0.89 -7.26 1.14
N GLN A 481 1.36 -8.44 1.55
CA GLN A 481 2.56 -8.57 2.39
C GLN A 481 3.82 -8.03 1.68
N SER A 482 3.98 -8.31 0.39
CA SER A 482 5.11 -7.83 -0.42
C SER A 482 5.10 -6.30 -0.53
N ASN A 483 3.93 -5.71 -0.74
CA ASN A 483 3.77 -4.25 -0.75
C ASN A 483 4.10 -3.64 0.62
N LEU A 484 3.68 -4.25 1.73
CA LEU A 484 4.07 -3.82 3.09
C LEU A 484 5.58 -3.91 3.34
N ASN A 485 6.25 -4.89 2.73
CA ASN A 485 7.70 -5.05 2.83
C ASN A 485 8.48 -4.05 1.94
N ASN A 486 7.81 -3.41 0.97
CA ASN A 486 8.43 -2.42 0.09
C ASN A 486 8.57 -1.06 0.82
N LYS A 487 9.61 -0.97 1.65
CA LYS A 487 9.96 0.26 2.37
C LYS A 487 10.84 1.21 1.56
N GLY A 488 11.31 0.82 0.37
CA GLY A 488 12.30 1.58 -0.41
C GLY A 488 11.71 2.61 -1.37
N TYR A 489 10.48 2.40 -1.87
CA TYR A 489 9.83 3.29 -2.84
C TYR A 489 8.37 3.52 -2.49
N ARG A 490 7.83 4.67 -2.89
CA ARG A 490 6.40 4.98 -2.85
C ARG A 490 5.75 4.54 -4.16
N ASN A 491 4.73 3.70 -4.10
CA ASN A 491 4.00 3.24 -5.29
C ASN A 491 2.98 4.29 -5.75
N ASN A 492 3.45 5.25 -6.53
CA ASN A 492 2.62 6.26 -7.18
C ASN A 492 2.11 5.84 -8.58
N LEU A 493 2.20 4.57 -8.97
CA LEU A 493 1.74 4.09 -10.28
C LEU A 493 0.58 3.10 -10.15
N PHE A 494 -0.44 3.19 -11.00
CA PHE A 494 -1.52 2.19 -11.12
C PHE A 494 -1.00 0.87 -11.68
N CYS A 495 -0.25 0.93 -12.78
CA CYS A 495 0.52 -0.18 -13.30
C CYS A 495 1.79 0.33 -13.98
N LEU A 496 2.63 -0.59 -14.46
CA LEU A 496 3.93 -0.25 -15.07
C LEU A 496 3.84 0.16 -16.55
N ALA A 497 2.65 0.19 -17.15
CA ALA A 497 2.45 0.53 -18.56
C ALA A 497 3.03 1.91 -18.87
N GLY A 498 3.83 2.00 -19.92
CA GLY A 498 4.53 3.23 -20.30
C GLY A 498 5.75 3.59 -19.43
N TYR A 499 5.95 2.96 -18.26
CA TYR A 499 7.06 3.24 -17.33
C TYR A 499 8.16 2.18 -17.33
N ARG A 500 7.80 0.91 -17.13
CA ARG A 500 8.72 -0.24 -17.20
C ARG A 500 8.15 -1.37 -18.06
N MET A 501 6.99 -1.13 -18.67
CA MET A 501 6.35 -2.01 -19.63
C MET A 501 5.99 -1.20 -20.87
N ILE A 502 6.27 -1.75 -22.05
CA ILE A 502 5.83 -1.19 -23.34
C ILE A 502 5.34 -2.30 -24.25
N CYS A 503 4.46 -1.95 -25.18
CA CYS A 503 3.95 -2.82 -26.21
C CYS A 503 4.38 -2.30 -27.58
N VAL A 504 4.91 -3.17 -28.45
CA VAL A 504 5.51 -2.79 -29.74
C VAL A 504 4.87 -3.59 -30.88
N LEU A 505 4.53 -2.88 -31.96
CA LEU A 505 3.94 -3.43 -33.17
C LEU A 505 5.03 -3.82 -34.21
N GLY A 506 4.64 -4.63 -35.20
CA GLY A 506 5.52 -5.07 -36.29
C GLY A 506 6.04 -3.95 -37.22
N ASN A 507 5.49 -2.73 -37.13
CA ASN A 507 6.01 -1.55 -37.83
C ASN A 507 6.95 -0.69 -36.95
N GLY A 508 7.23 -1.12 -35.71
CA GLY A 508 8.09 -0.42 -34.75
C GLY A 508 7.36 0.55 -33.83
N ASP A 509 6.08 0.86 -34.08
CA ASP A 509 5.31 1.75 -33.22
C ASP A 509 5.14 1.13 -31.83
N TYR A 510 5.30 1.92 -30.78
CA TYR A 510 5.14 1.44 -29.41
C TYR A 510 4.21 2.30 -28.55
N TYR A 511 3.55 1.62 -27.63
CA TYR A 511 2.44 2.09 -26.79
C TYR A 511 2.68 1.68 -25.32
N PRO A 512 1.98 2.28 -24.34
CA PRO A 512 2.11 1.89 -22.94
C PRO A 512 1.77 0.41 -22.68
N CYS A 513 0.71 -0.10 -23.30
CA CYS A 513 0.35 -1.51 -23.38
C CYS A 513 -0.60 -1.77 -24.56
N HIS A 514 -0.91 -3.04 -24.83
CA HIS A 514 -1.77 -3.43 -25.96
C HIS A 514 -3.18 -2.78 -25.96
N ARG A 515 -3.75 -2.43 -24.81
CA ARG A 515 -5.07 -1.77 -24.76
C ARG A 515 -5.07 -0.36 -25.36
N PHE A 516 -3.92 0.30 -25.41
CA PHE A 516 -3.76 1.65 -25.97
C PHE A 516 -3.63 1.66 -27.51
N ILE A 517 -3.43 0.52 -28.16
CA ILE A 517 -3.23 0.42 -29.64
C ILE A 517 -4.41 1.01 -30.41
N LYS A 518 -5.62 0.89 -29.85
CA LYS A 518 -6.86 1.29 -30.52
C LYS A 518 -7.00 2.77 -30.82
N ASN A 519 -6.12 3.60 -30.26
CA ASN A 519 -6.07 5.02 -30.57
C ASN A 519 -4.62 5.45 -30.80
N ALA A 520 -4.36 5.93 -32.02
CA ALA A 520 -3.04 6.34 -32.48
C ALA A 520 -2.46 7.51 -31.67
N ASP A 521 -3.30 8.32 -31.03
CA ASP A 521 -2.87 9.43 -30.19
C ASP A 521 -2.00 8.95 -29.04
N TYR A 522 -2.13 7.68 -28.59
CA TYR A 522 -1.35 7.11 -27.49
C TYR A 522 -0.01 6.49 -27.92
N LYS A 523 0.35 6.58 -29.20
CA LYS A 523 1.68 6.17 -29.68
C LYS A 523 2.75 6.98 -28.96
N ILE A 524 3.66 6.29 -28.28
CA ILE A 524 4.79 6.91 -27.57
C ILE A 524 5.88 7.31 -28.58
N GLY A 525 6.13 6.46 -29.57
CA GLY A 525 7.11 6.70 -30.64
C GLY A 525 7.26 5.48 -31.55
N ASN A 526 8.39 5.40 -32.26
CA ASN A 526 8.76 4.24 -33.08
C ASN A 526 10.18 3.77 -32.69
N LEU A 527 10.36 2.46 -32.46
CA LEU A 527 11.65 1.89 -32.04
C LEU A 527 12.58 1.53 -33.21
N ILE A 528 12.10 1.53 -34.45
CA ILE A 528 12.93 1.23 -35.62
C ILE A 528 13.54 2.52 -36.19
N GLU A 529 12.81 3.62 -36.08
CA GLU A 529 13.28 4.96 -36.44
C GLU A 529 14.41 5.46 -35.52
N GLU A 530 15.25 6.35 -36.04
CA GLU A 530 16.28 7.02 -35.24
C GLU A 530 15.64 8.06 -34.31
N GLY A 531 16.12 8.16 -33.07
CA GLY A 531 15.55 9.05 -32.06
C GLY A 531 15.80 8.57 -30.62
N THR A 532 15.38 9.36 -29.64
CA THR A 532 15.44 8.99 -28.22
C THR A 532 14.23 8.15 -27.81
N LEU A 533 14.35 7.43 -26.69
CA LEU A 533 13.16 6.89 -26.02
C LEU A 533 12.31 8.05 -25.49
N ASN A 534 11.00 7.88 -25.50
CA ASN A 534 10.05 8.84 -24.93
C ASN A 534 9.21 8.15 -23.86
N LEU A 535 8.66 8.91 -22.93
CA LEU A 535 7.77 8.44 -21.87
C LEU A 535 6.41 9.14 -22.00
N ARG A 536 5.32 8.47 -21.60
CA ARG A 536 4.02 9.13 -21.39
C ARG A 536 3.38 8.72 -20.07
N GLU A 537 3.00 9.72 -19.27
CA GLU A 537 2.58 9.54 -17.89
C GLU A 537 1.07 9.30 -17.73
N TYR A 538 0.59 8.12 -18.14
CA TYR A 538 -0.84 7.77 -17.99
C TYR A 538 -1.17 7.03 -16.70
N THR A 539 -0.16 6.54 -15.99
CA THR A 539 -0.36 5.62 -14.86
C THR A 539 -0.07 6.26 -13.50
N ASN A 540 0.33 7.54 -13.48
CA ASN A 540 0.71 8.22 -12.24
C ASN A 540 -0.53 8.61 -11.41
N LYS A 541 -0.66 7.97 -10.24
CA LYS A 541 -1.71 8.18 -9.26
C LYS A 541 -1.69 9.61 -8.70
N ASP A 542 -0.53 10.27 -8.65
CA ASP A 542 -0.43 11.62 -8.09
C ASP A 542 -1.13 12.68 -8.96
N ASN A 543 -1.48 12.34 -10.20
CA ASN A 543 -2.28 13.19 -11.09
C ASN A 543 -3.78 13.23 -10.69
N TYR A 544 -4.19 12.46 -9.67
CA TYR A 544 -5.59 12.34 -9.26
C TYR A 544 -5.78 12.64 -7.78
N ASP A 545 -6.66 13.59 -7.45
CA ASP A 545 -6.94 14.02 -6.08
C ASP A 545 -7.42 12.87 -5.18
N LYS A 546 -8.28 12.01 -5.74
CA LYS A 546 -8.79 10.79 -5.11
C LYS A 546 -7.67 9.86 -4.63
N CYS A 547 -6.52 9.88 -5.29
CA CYS A 547 -5.39 9.01 -4.98
C CYS A 547 -4.36 9.65 -4.06
N ARG A 548 -4.11 10.97 -4.18
CA ARG A 548 -3.11 11.70 -3.37
C ARG A 548 -3.28 11.45 -1.87
N ASN A 549 -4.52 11.40 -1.40
CA ASN A 549 -4.87 11.20 0.01
C ASN A 549 -5.42 9.79 0.33
N CYS A 550 -5.46 8.86 -0.64
CA CYS A 550 -5.94 7.51 -0.38
C CYS A 550 -4.94 6.72 0.50
N TRP A 551 -5.40 6.11 1.59
CA TRP A 551 -4.56 5.29 2.46
C TRP A 551 -4.06 4.03 1.74
N ALA A 552 -4.89 3.44 0.87
CA ALA A 552 -4.58 2.22 0.13
C ALA A 552 -3.75 2.44 -1.15
N GLN A 553 -3.19 3.64 -1.36
CA GLN A 553 -2.47 4.01 -2.59
C GLN A 553 -1.34 3.03 -2.93
N GLU A 554 -0.62 2.52 -1.92
CA GLU A 554 0.50 1.58 -2.09
C GLU A 554 0.06 0.23 -2.67
N PHE A 555 -1.19 -0.17 -2.42
CA PHE A 555 -1.75 -1.48 -2.77
C PHE A 555 -2.61 -1.44 -4.03
N CYS A 556 -3.06 -0.26 -4.44
CA CYS A 556 -3.92 -0.08 -5.60
C CYS A 556 -3.19 -0.41 -6.90
N GLY A 557 -3.72 -1.35 -7.67
CA GLY A 557 -3.20 -1.79 -8.97
C GLY A 557 -4.22 -1.67 -10.10
N GLU A 558 -5.14 -0.71 -10.02
CA GLU A 558 -6.21 -0.51 -11.02
C GLU A 558 -5.65 -0.44 -12.46
N CYS A 559 -6.43 -0.91 -13.42
CA CYS A 559 -6.01 -0.92 -14.82
C CYS A 559 -5.92 0.52 -15.35
N SER A 560 -4.72 0.97 -15.72
CA SER A 560 -4.54 2.34 -16.22
C SER A 560 -5.32 2.63 -17.50
N TRP A 561 -5.60 1.62 -18.33
CA TRP A 561 -6.49 1.81 -19.47
C TRP A 561 -7.91 2.15 -19.02
N ASP A 562 -8.45 1.44 -18.02
CA ASP A 562 -9.81 1.66 -17.55
C ASP A 562 -9.94 3.02 -16.85
N ILE A 563 -8.96 3.40 -16.02
CA ILE A 563 -8.87 4.75 -15.44
C ILE A 563 -8.86 5.82 -16.52
N PHE A 564 -8.06 5.61 -17.57
CA PHE A 564 -7.92 6.56 -18.66
C PHE A 564 -9.20 6.64 -19.52
N SER A 565 -9.81 5.51 -19.91
CA SER A 565 -10.95 5.47 -20.82
C SER A 565 -12.27 5.82 -20.16
N SER A 566 -12.40 5.48 -18.88
CA SER A 566 -13.66 5.54 -18.14
C SER A 566 -13.66 6.64 -17.07
N GLY A 567 -12.49 7.19 -16.76
CA GLY A 567 -12.28 8.19 -15.71
C GLY A 567 -12.04 7.55 -14.35
N ILE A 568 -11.27 8.25 -13.49
CA ILE A 568 -10.94 7.81 -12.13
C ILE A 568 -12.19 7.62 -11.23
N GLU A 569 -13.31 8.23 -11.59
CA GLU A 569 -14.54 8.06 -10.82
C GLU A 569 -15.17 6.68 -10.94
N LYS A 570 -14.92 5.98 -12.04
CA LYS A 570 -15.38 4.59 -12.24
C LYS A 570 -14.41 3.55 -11.65
N ALA A 571 -13.30 3.97 -11.06
CA ALA A 571 -12.37 3.07 -10.38
C ALA A 571 -13.04 2.41 -9.17
N LYS A 572 -12.76 1.12 -8.94
CA LYS A 572 -13.34 0.35 -7.84
C LYS A 572 -12.56 0.58 -6.54
N CYS A 573 -12.45 1.85 -6.14
CA CYS A 573 -11.62 2.27 -5.01
C CYS A 573 -12.02 1.60 -3.69
N ASP A 574 -13.32 1.45 -3.44
CA ASP A 574 -13.81 0.85 -2.19
C ASP A 574 -13.55 -0.65 -2.15
N ASP A 575 -13.63 -1.34 -3.28
CA ASP A 575 -13.29 -2.75 -3.41
C ASP A 575 -11.81 -2.97 -3.11
N VAL A 576 -10.92 -2.14 -3.67
CA VAL A 576 -9.48 -2.18 -3.40
C VAL A 576 -9.18 -1.93 -1.92
N LYS A 577 -9.84 -0.94 -1.29
CA LYS A 577 -9.67 -0.64 0.14
C LYS A 577 -10.14 -1.79 1.01
N LYS A 578 -11.34 -2.33 0.75
CA LYS A 578 -11.89 -3.49 1.49
C LYS A 578 -10.99 -4.71 1.34
N PHE A 579 -10.61 -5.05 0.11
CA PHE A 579 -9.68 -6.15 -0.17
C PHE A 579 -8.37 -6.00 0.61
N THR A 580 -7.77 -4.80 0.57
CA THR A 580 -6.52 -4.50 1.28
C THR A 580 -6.69 -4.63 2.79
N ALA A 581 -7.76 -4.04 3.34
CA ALA A 581 -8.05 -4.05 4.77
C ALA A 581 -8.22 -5.48 5.32
N TYR A 582 -9.06 -6.28 4.67
CA TYR A 582 -9.28 -7.68 5.08
C TYR A 582 -8.04 -8.54 4.87
N SER A 583 -7.22 -8.26 3.86
CA SER A 583 -5.95 -8.95 3.68
C SER A 583 -4.96 -8.64 4.80
N MET A 584 -4.87 -7.39 5.23
CA MET A 584 -4.04 -6.99 6.38
C MET A 584 -4.52 -7.65 7.67
N LEU A 585 -5.83 -7.69 7.92
CA LEU A 585 -6.42 -8.38 9.06
C LEU A 585 -6.13 -9.89 9.03
N ALA A 586 -6.31 -10.53 7.87
CA ALA A 586 -6.00 -11.94 7.68
C ALA A 586 -4.56 -12.24 8.06
N ILE A 587 -3.60 -11.51 7.46
CA ILE A 587 -2.16 -11.65 7.72
C ILE A 587 -1.85 -11.50 9.22
N ALA A 588 -2.41 -10.48 9.87
CA ALA A 588 -2.19 -10.20 11.30
C ALA A 588 -2.70 -11.32 12.22
N ASN A 589 -3.75 -12.03 11.80
CA ASN A 589 -4.42 -13.06 12.59
C ASN A 589 -4.02 -14.50 12.20
N LEU A 590 -3.08 -14.71 11.26
CA LEU A 590 -2.64 -16.06 10.89
C LEU A 590 -1.98 -16.78 12.09
N SER A 591 -2.42 -18.00 12.38
CA SER A 591 -1.72 -18.90 13.31
C SER A 591 -0.33 -19.26 12.79
N GLU A 592 0.57 -19.76 13.65
CA GLU A 592 1.91 -20.19 13.23
C GLU A 592 1.86 -21.26 12.13
N LYS A 593 0.94 -22.23 12.27
CA LYS A 593 0.71 -23.29 11.27
C LYS A 593 0.26 -22.72 9.92
N GLN A 594 -0.65 -21.74 9.94
CA GLN A 594 -1.12 -21.07 8.72
C GLN A 594 -0.04 -20.18 8.11
N ARG A 595 0.80 -19.50 8.91
CA ARG A 595 1.94 -18.71 8.42
C ARG A 595 2.97 -19.60 7.73
N ALA A 596 3.36 -20.71 8.34
CA ALA A 596 4.29 -21.66 7.73
C ALA A 596 3.78 -22.14 6.36
N PHE A 597 2.49 -22.46 6.27
CA PHE A 597 1.85 -22.85 5.02
C PHE A 597 1.80 -21.70 3.99
N PHE A 598 1.42 -20.50 4.44
CA PHE A 598 1.34 -19.28 3.64
C PHE A 598 2.67 -18.94 2.96
N TYR A 599 3.81 -19.10 3.65
CA TYR A 599 5.12 -18.85 3.07
C TYR A 599 5.65 -19.99 2.20
N ASN A 600 5.30 -21.26 2.48
CA ASN A 600 5.84 -22.40 1.75
C ASN A 600 5.17 -22.62 0.38
N GLU A 601 3.83 -22.64 0.30
CA GLU A 601 3.16 -22.93 -0.99
C GLU A 601 3.04 -21.72 -1.92
N ALA A 602 2.96 -20.51 -1.38
CA ALA A 602 2.80 -19.33 -2.23
C ALA A 602 4.14 -18.85 -2.83
N ILE A 603 5.28 -19.28 -2.29
CA ILE A 603 6.62 -19.08 -2.87
C ILE A 603 7.03 -20.27 -3.78
N GLY A 604 6.23 -21.35 -3.81
CA GLY A 604 6.51 -22.52 -4.64
C GLY A 604 7.80 -23.24 -4.24
N LYS A 605 8.01 -23.44 -2.93
CA LYS A 605 9.08 -24.30 -2.41
C LYS A 605 8.59 -25.72 -2.15
#